data_AF-A0A2C6A5V5-F1
#
_entry.id   AF-A0A2C6A5V5-F1
#
_cell.length_a   1.000
_cell.length_b   1.000
_cell.length_c   1.000
_cell.angle_alpha   90.00
_cell.angle_beta   90.00
_cell.angle_gamma   90.00
#
_symmetry.space_group_name_H-M   'P 1'
#
loop_
_entity.id
_entity.type
_entity.pdbx_description
1 polymer ?
#
loop_
_entity_poly.entity_id
_entity_poly.type
_entity_poly.pdbx_seq_one_letter_code
_entity_poly.pdbx_strand_id
1 'polypeptide(L)'
;MSISRVQAAVATASQGITLSAANLNFDFTLIKFDAPAEYRALGAVLSPSRVREAETGPLHVTARRLGALFDGVCPETPNLIKAYGTRASDISLEVSARESAKDSNWVRSEYGGIDATSIWAAATSSKAALPVHLLACIIARIWNNTEAVSIWDELVVGRRSEIAAKFEQGEMLPDCMVFAAAQQEMTRDHLARWDASARAWLQSADLARRRQLTQFRLIVENVSIAVGSKTSSLYADVVGVWTSALTAMEGLVSGRPHVVKDGTVLLGLSAWHIYPDMAIFDGAGCNKLVPMKDDLVGERGLLSLGLSDAGRQEDRGVYWSLSLAHHRFYGAAPRHTRRLDVDGSRITFSELMLVCYGCLLRRWSSSYAESGLESLSCITGTV
;
A
#
# COMPACT_ATOMS: atom_id res chain seq x y z
N MET A 1 7.58 -20.45 34.95
CA MET A 1 7.00 -21.67 34.34
C MET A 1 8.04 -22.27 33.40
N SER A 2 8.32 -23.58 33.50
CA SER A 2 9.62 -24.15 33.10
C SER A 2 9.74 -24.52 31.61
N ILE A 3 10.92 -24.22 31.07
CA ILE A 3 11.44 -24.57 29.73
C ILE A 3 11.31 -26.07 29.40
N SER A 4 11.25 -26.93 30.42
CA SER A 4 11.07 -28.38 30.29
C SER A 4 9.71 -28.80 29.71
N ARG A 5 8.64 -27.99 29.84
CA ARG A 5 7.36 -28.29 29.17
C ARG A 5 7.37 -27.94 27.68
N VAL A 6 8.16 -26.94 27.27
CA VAL A 6 8.31 -26.54 25.86
C VAL A 6 9.14 -27.60 25.12
N GLN A 7 10.21 -28.12 25.73
CA GLN A 7 11.01 -29.19 25.13
C GLN A 7 10.24 -30.52 25.01
N ALA A 8 9.38 -30.85 25.98
CA ALA A 8 8.53 -32.04 25.89
C ALA A 8 7.45 -31.93 24.79
N ALA A 9 6.88 -30.73 24.57
CA ALA A 9 5.96 -30.48 23.47
C ALA A 9 6.65 -30.57 22.09
N VAL A 10 7.93 -30.17 22.00
CA VAL A 10 8.73 -30.24 20.76
C VAL A 10 9.24 -31.66 20.49
N ALA A 11 9.64 -32.43 21.51
CA ALA A 11 10.12 -33.81 21.32
C ALA A 11 9.00 -34.77 20.88
N THR A 12 7.79 -34.59 21.40
CA THR A 12 6.61 -35.40 21.02
C THR A 12 6.08 -35.03 19.61
N ALA A 13 6.51 -33.90 19.04
CA ALA A 13 6.18 -33.50 17.68
C ALA A 13 6.97 -34.24 16.60
N SER A 14 8.05 -34.97 16.93
CA SER A 14 8.92 -35.60 15.93
C SER A 14 8.35 -36.86 15.26
N GLN A 15 7.27 -37.45 15.81
CA GLN A 15 6.69 -38.71 15.27
C GLN A 15 5.16 -38.65 15.05
N GLY A 16 4.54 -37.47 15.14
CA GLY A 16 3.08 -37.28 15.05
C GLY A 16 2.64 -36.05 14.27
N ILE A 17 3.39 -35.67 13.23
CA ILE A 17 3.26 -34.37 12.54
C ILE A 17 1.94 -34.23 11.76
N THR A 18 1.30 -35.32 11.35
CA THR A 18 0.17 -35.24 10.41
C THR A 18 -1.19 -34.98 11.05
N LEU A 19 -1.39 -35.28 12.35
CA LEU A 19 -2.72 -35.18 13.00
C LEU A 19 -2.84 -34.03 14.02
N SER A 20 -1.74 -33.59 14.63
CA SER A 20 -1.78 -32.53 15.64
C SER A 20 -1.69 -31.12 15.07
N ALA A 21 -1.11 -30.93 13.88
CA ALA A 21 -1.09 -29.64 13.20
C ALA A 21 -2.49 -29.20 12.71
N ALA A 22 -3.39 -30.17 12.48
CA ALA A 22 -4.78 -29.91 12.10
C ALA A 22 -5.64 -29.29 13.23
N ASN A 23 -5.16 -29.33 14.49
CA ASN A 23 -5.90 -28.86 15.68
C ASN A 23 -5.22 -27.69 16.41
N LEU A 24 -4.16 -27.10 15.85
CA LEU A 24 -3.56 -25.90 16.43
C LEU A 24 -4.38 -24.66 16.03
N ASN A 25 -5.39 -24.34 16.84
CA ASN A 25 -6.06 -23.05 16.76
C ASN A 25 -5.12 -21.97 17.34
N PHE A 26 -4.21 -21.45 16.51
CA PHE A 26 -3.28 -20.42 16.94
C PHE A 26 -4.03 -19.10 17.17
N ASP A 27 -4.02 -18.62 18.41
CA ASP A 27 -4.69 -17.38 18.78
C ASP A 27 -3.78 -16.18 18.46
N PHE A 28 -4.10 -15.49 17.36
CA PHE A 28 -3.39 -14.30 16.95
C PHE A 28 -3.74 -13.06 17.80
N THR A 29 -4.63 -13.14 18.78
CA THR A 29 -5.02 -11.98 19.60
C THR A 29 -4.04 -11.68 20.75
N LEU A 30 -3.29 -12.69 21.24
CA LEU A 30 -2.61 -12.62 22.54
C LEU A 30 -1.12 -12.23 22.51
N ILE A 31 -0.50 -12.20 21.33
CA ILE A 31 0.95 -11.96 21.23
C ILE A 31 1.19 -10.52 20.76
N LYS A 32 1.93 -9.76 21.58
CA LYS A 32 2.39 -8.40 21.29
C LYS A 32 3.92 -8.40 21.31
N PHE A 33 4.51 -7.70 20.36
CA PHE A 33 5.95 -7.43 20.30
C PHE A 33 6.21 -5.96 20.58
N ASP A 34 7.39 -5.67 21.13
CA ASP A 34 7.86 -4.30 21.26
C ASP A 34 8.16 -3.73 19.87
N ALA A 35 7.60 -2.55 19.60
CA ALA A 35 7.83 -1.85 18.35
C ALA A 35 9.32 -1.49 18.18
N PRO A 36 9.87 -1.57 16.95
CA PRO A 36 11.22 -1.09 16.68
C PRO A 36 11.39 0.38 17.06
N ALA A 37 12.62 0.76 17.41
CA ALA A 37 12.91 2.08 17.98
C ALA A 37 12.48 3.23 17.04
N GLU A 38 12.59 3.00 15.74
CA GLU A 38 12.29 3.95 14.67
C GLU A 38 10.82 4.31 14.59
N TYR A 39 9.91 3.45 15.09
CA TYR A 39 8.47 3.68 15.07
C TYR A 39 7.93 4.25 16.38
N ARG A 40 8.75 4.39 17.43
CA ARG A 40 8.25 4.80 18.76
C ARG A 40 7.63 6.20 18.75
N ALA A 41 8.21 7.13 18.00
CA ALA A 41 7.66 8.48 17.88
C ALA A 41 6.31 8.49 17.17
N LEU A 42 6.11 7.64 16.15
CA LEU A 42 4.80 7.40 15.55
C LEU A 42 3.76 6.97 16.60
N GLY A 43 4.07 5.94 17.39
CA GLY A 43 3.17 5.43 18.43
C GLY A 43 2.80 6.48 19.48
N ALA A 44 3.70 7.39 19.81
CA ALA A 44 3.46 8.48 20.76
C ALA A 44 2.55 9.60 20.21
N VAL A 45 2.48 9.77 18.90
CA VAL A 45 1.64 10.78 18.23
C VAL A 45 0.23 10.27 17.97
N LEU A 46 0.05 8.95 17.87
CA LEU A 46 -1.26 8.34 17.60
C LEU A 46 -2.26 8.61 18.72
N SER A 47 -3.54 8.74 18.33
CA SER A 47 -4.61 8.87 19.32
C SER A 47 -4.76 7.59 20.15
N PRO A 48 -5.23 7.68 21.41
CA PRO A 48 -5.38 6.51 22.27
C PRO A 48 -6.27 5.42 21.65
N SER A 49 -7.29 5.81 20.88
CA SER A 49 -8.16 4.85 20.19
C SER A 49 -7.40 4.07 19.10
N ARG A 50 -6.58 4.76 18.30
CA ARG A 50 -5.75 4.12 17.27
C ARG A 50 -4.69 3.21 17.86
N VAL A 51 -4.06 3.60 18.98
CA VAL A 51 -3.12 2.74 19.69
C VAL A 51 -3.81 1.47 20.18
N ARG A 52 -4.99 1.57 20.82
CA ARG A 52 -5.77 0.38 21.23
C ARG A 52 -6.13 -0.50 20.04
N GLU A 53 -6.64 0.09 18.95
CA GLU A 53 -7.01 -0.65 17.74
C GLU A 53 -5.82 -1.41 17.12
N ALA A 54 -4.64 -0.78 17.13
CA ALA A 54 -3.42 -1.35 16.59
C ALA A 54 -2.74 -2.38 17.50
N GLU A 55 -2.94 -2.32 18.82
CA GLU A 55 -2.28 -3.24 19.76
C GLU A 55 -3.15 -4.40 20.23
N THR A 56 -4.47 -4.20 20.28
CA THR A 56 -5.43 -5.21 20.78
C THR A 56 -6.70 -5.33 19.94
N GLY A 57 -6.89 -4.45 18.96
CA GLY A 57 -8.09 -4.42 18.13
C GLY A 57 -8.05 -5.33 16.89
N PRO A 58 -9.11 -5.30 16.07
CA PRO A 58 -9.18 -6.00 14.78
C PRO A 58 -8.00 -5.75 13.83
N LEU A 59 -7.46 -4.53 13.76
CA LEU A 59 -6.28 -4.26 12.91
C LEU A 59 -5.03 -5.00 13.40
N HIS A 60 -4.83 -5.15 14.71
CA HIS A 60 -3.74 -5.97 15.27
C HIS A 60 -3.84 -7.41 14.77
N VAL A 61 -5.02 -8.02 14.91
CA VAL A 61 -5.27 -9.40 14.48
C VAL A 61 -5.04 -9.55 12.97
N THR A 62 -5.47 -8.56 12.19
CA THR A 62 -5.27 -8.53 10.74
C THR A 62 -3.79 -8.47 10.39
N ALA A 63 -3.02 -7.58 11.02
CA ALA A 63 -1.59 -7.44 10.81
C ALA A 63 -0.83 -8.75 11.17
N ARG A 64 -1.19 -9.39 12.27
CA ARG A 64 -0.59 -10.67 12.68
C ARG A 64 -0.89 -11.80 11.73
N ARG A 65 -2.15 -11.95 11.32
CA ARG A 65 -2.57 -13.00 10.37
C ARG A 65 -1.90 -12.81 9.02
N LEU A 66 -1.92 -11.59 8.49
CA LEU A 66 -1.23 -11.25 7.25
C LEU A 66 0.28 -11.47 7.35
N GLY A 67 0.91 -11.01 8.44
CA GLY A 67 2.34 -11.22 8.67
C GLY A 67 2.71 -12.70 8.74
N ALA A 68 1.90 -13.53 9.41
CA ALA A 68 2.13 -14.98 9.47
C ALA A 68 1.85 -15.67 8.12
N LEU A 69 0.81 -15.27 7.39
CA LEU A 69 0.44 -15.85 6.10
C LEU A 69 1.52 -15.63 5.02
N PHE A 70 2.12 -14.44 5.02
CA PHE A 70 3.17 -14.04 4.08
C PHE A 70 4.59 -14.23 4.61
N ASP A 71 4.74 -14.88 5.77
CA ASP A 71 6.07 -15.20 6.29
C ASP A 71 6.83 -16.12 5.33
N GLY A 72 8.12 -15.86 5.18
CA GLY A 72 8.99 -16.52 4.19
C GLY A 72 8.81 -16.09 2.73
N VAL A 73 7.89 -15.17 2.40
CA VAL A 73 7.78 -14.58 1.04
C VAL A 73 8.64 -13.33 0.91
N CYS A 74 8.73 -12.56 1.99
CA CYS A 74 9.41 -11.27 1.99
C CYS A 74 10.94 -11.43 1.97
N PRO A 75 11.67 -10.71 1.09
CA PRO A 75 13.13 -10.61 1.19
C PRO A 75 13.55 -9.92 2.48
N GLU A 76 14.78 -10.18 2.94
CA GLU A 76 15.33 -9.47 4.09
C GLU A 76 15.65 -8.00 3.73
N THR A 77 14.88 -7.07 4.31
CA THR A 77 15.04 -5.62 4.06
C THR A 77 15.14 -4.80 5.36
N PRO A 78 16.12 -5.07 6.23
CA PRO A 78 16.21 -4.42 7.53
C PRO A 78 16.46 -2.91 7.45
N ASN A 79 17.25 -2.44 6.48
CA ASN A 79 17.58 -1.01 6.37
C ASN A 79 16.39 -0.22 5.83
N LEU A 80 15.63 -0.78 4.90
CA LEU A 80 14.39 -0.19 4.39
C LEU A 80 13.34 -0.09 5.50
N ILE A 81 13.13 -1.14 6.29
CA ILE A 81 12.19 -1.11 7.41
C ILE A 81 12.60 -0.02 8.42
N LYS A 82 13.89 0.07 8.72
CA LYS A 82 14.44 1.13 9.57
C LYS A 82 14.15 2.53 9.00
N ALA A 83 14.52 2.77 7.75
CA ALA A 83 14.34 4.05 7.07
C ALA A 83 12.86 4.44 6.97
N TYR A 84 11.97 3.48 6.65
CA TYR A 84 10.53 3.73 6.61
C TYR A 84 9.96 4.07 7.98
N GLY A 85 10.40 3.39 9.05
CA GLY A 85 10.02 3.73 10.42
C GLY A 85 10.42 5.15 10.79
N THR A 86 11.66 5.54 10.50
CA THR A 86 12.15 6.91 10.70
C THR A 86 11.32 7.91 9.91
N ARG A 87 11.09 7.66 8.61
CA ARG A 87 10.25 8.52 7.76
C ARG A 87 8.84 8.68 8.31
N ALA A 88 8.21 7.59 8.73
CA ALA A 88 6.85 7.60 9.23
C ALA A 88 6.74 8.38 10.55
N SER A 89 7.71 8.20 11.44
CA SER A 89 7.83 8.99 12.68
C SER A 89 8.03 10.49 12.39
N ASP A 90 8.93 10.85 11.46
CA ASP A 90 9.20 12.25 11.11
C ASP A 90 7.96 12.95 10.53
N ILE A 91 7.29 12.29 9.57
CA ILE A 91 6.04 12.79 8.98
C ILE A 91 4.99 13.00 10.07
N SER A 92 4.89 12.07 11.02
CA SER A 92 3.85 12.12 12.03
C SER A 92 4.06 13.24 13.04
N LEU A 93 5.31 13.43 13.48
CA LEU A 93 5.69 14.56 14.32
C LEU A 93 5.44 15.89 13.60
N GLU A 94 5.81 16.00 12.33
CA GLU A 94 5.63 17.22 11.55
C GLU A 94 4.15 17.58 11.38
N VAL A 95 3.32 16.61 11.02
CA VAL A 95 1.88 16.85 10.84
C VAL A 95 1.22 17.17 12.18
N SER A 96 1.55 16.45 13.25
CA SER A 96 1.04 16.76 14.60
C SER A 96 1.44 18.16 15.06
N ALA A 97 2.68 18.59 14.81
CA ALA A 97 3.15 19.92 15.13
C ALA A 97 2.37 21.00 14.35
N ARG A 98 2.20 20.82 13.03
CA ARG A 98 1.41 21.72 12.16
C ARG A 98 -0.05 21.84 12.60
N GLU A 99 -0.63 20.74 13.05
CA GLU A 99 -1.99 20.68 13.56
C GLU A 99 -2.13 21.38 14.92
N SER A 100 -1.19 21.16 15.83
CA SER A 100 -1.17 21.85 17.13
C SER A 100 -1.05 23.39 17.00
N ALA A 101 -0.34 23.87 15.98
CA ALA A 101 -0.18 25.30 15.71
C ALA A 101 -1.44 25.98 15.17
N LYS A 102 -2.45 25.22 14.72
CA LYS A 102 -3.71 25.74 14.18
C LYS A 102 -4.83 25.82 15.23
N ASP A 103 -4.52 25.71 16.53
CA ASP A 103 -5.47 25.65 17.64
C ASP A 103 -6.57 24.57 17.46
N SER A 104 -6.25 23.53 16.71
CA SER A 104 -7.23 22.50 16.37
C SER A 104 -7.27 21.45 17.48
N ASN A 105 -8.09 21.72 18.51
CA ASN A 105 -8.26 20.87 19.70
C ASN A 105 -8.69 19.41 19.36
N TRP A 106 -9.23 19.18 18.16
CA TRP A 106 -9.65 17.86 17.69
C TRP A 106 -8.49 16.88 17.50
N VAL A 107 -7.25 17.34 17.32
CA VAL A 107 -6.08 16.48 17.06
C VAL A 107 -5.67 15.67 18.29
N ARG A 108 -6.02 16.18 19.48
CA ARG A 108 -5.88 15.47 20.76
C ARG A 108 -7.15 14.71 21.17
N SER A 109 -8.16 14.66 20.30
CA SER A 109 -9.36 13.87 20.56
C SER A 109 -9.09 12.37 20.42
N GLU A 110 -10.00 11.56 20.97
CA GLU A 110 -9.92 10.10 20.93
C GLU A 110 -9.74 9.55 19.51
N TYR A 111 -10.27 10.23 18.49
CA TYR A 111 -10.24 9.82 17.08
C TYR A 111 -9.47 10.80 16.17
N GLY A 112 -8.79 11.78 16.75
CA GLY A 112 -8.12 12.87 16.04
C GLY A 112 -6.75 12.52 15.47
N GLY A 113 -6.27 13.36 14.54
CA GLY A 113 -4.93 13.29 13.98
C GLY A 113 -4.76 12.27 12.85
N ILE A 114 -3.50 11.87 12.64
CA ILE A 114 -3.06 11.00 11.53
C ILE A 114 -3.48 9.54 11.75
N ASP A 115 -3.98 8.91 10.70
CA ASP A 115 -4.20 7.47 10.70
C ASP A 115 -2.94 6.74 10.24
N ALA A 116 -2.18 6.22 11.19
CA ALA A 116 -1.08 5.29 10.97
C ALA A 116 -1.30 3.98 11.75
N THR A 117 -2.56 3.61 11.96
CA THR A 117 -2.97 2.46 12.78
C THR A 117 -2.40 1.16 12.22
N SER A 118 -2.46 0.97 10.89
CA SER A 118 -1.88 -0.18 10.18
C SER A 118 -0.35 -0.30 10.36
N ILE A 119 0.38 0.83 10.36
CA ILE A 119 1.83 0.86 10.61
C ILE A 119 2.13 0.41 12.03
N TRP A 120 1.45 0.99 13.03
CA TRP A 120 1.68 0.65 14.44
C TRP A 120 1.28 -0.80 14.75
N ALA A 121 0.17 -1.27 14.14
CA ALA A 121 -0.25 -2.65 14.24
C ALA A 121 0.81 -3.59 13.68
N ALA A 122 1.33 -3.33 12.48
CA ALA A 122 2.42 -4.11 11.91
C ALA A 122 3.67 -4.11 12.80
N ALA A 123 4.09 -2.94 13.30
CA ALA A 123 5.28 -2.78 14.14
C ALA A 123 5.20 -3.56 15.46
N THR A 124 4.00 -3.73 16.01
CA THR A 124 3.75 -4.45 17.29
C THR A 124 3.27 -5.90 17.10
N SER A 125 3.11 -6.35 15.85
CA SER A 125 2.56 -7.66 15.50
C SER A 125 3.61 -8.72 15.20
N SER A 126 4.48 -8.48 14.23
CA SER A 126 5.56 -9.39 13.83
C SER A 126 6.53 -8.68 12.88
N LYS A 127 7.74 -9.24 12.72
CA LYS A 127 8.72 -8.72 11.76
C LYS A 127 8.21 -8.78 10.32
N ALA A 128 7.45 -9.83 9.97
CA ALA A 128 6.87 -10.01 8.64
C ALA A 128 5.67 -9.09 8.36
N ALA A 129 5.01 -8.53 9.39
CA ALA A 129 3.85 -7.66 9.19
C ALA A 129 4.22 -6.29 8.61
N LEU A 130 5.40 -5.75 8.92
CA LEU A 130 5.85 -4.45 8.38
C LEU A 130 6.03 -4.45 6.86
N PRO A 131 6.71 -5.43 6.25
CA PRO A 131 6.71 -5.58 4.80
C PRO A 131 5.32 -5.71 4.19
N VAL A 132 4.38 -6.39 4.85
CA VAL A 132 3.00 -6.52 4.36
C VAL A 132 2.25 -5.19 4.42
N HIS A 133 2.53 -4.34 5.41
CA HIS A 133 2.07 -2.96 5.41
C HIS A 133 2.63 -2.18 4.22
N LEU A 134 3.91 -2.36 3.88
CA LEU A 134 4.50 -1.73 2.69
C LEU A 134 3.82 -2.17 1.38
N LEU A 135 3.37 -3.43 1.30
CA LEU A 135 2.50 -3.91 0.22
C LEU A 135 1.15 -3.17 0.21
N ALA A 136 0.53 -2.96 1.37
CA ALA A 136 -0.70 -2.19 1.47
C ALA A 136 -0.53 -0.77 0.92
N CYS A 137 0.61 -0.12 1.21
CA CYS A 137 0.93 1.18 0.61
C CYS A 137 1.08 1.11 -0.91
N ILE A 138 1.72 0.07 -1.47
CA ILE A 138 1.84 -0.12 -2.93
C ILE A 138 0.46 -0.27 -3.57
N ILE A 139 -0.41 -1.11 -3.02
CA ILE A 139 -1.76 -1.34 -3.54
C ILE A 139 -2.60 -0.07 -3.42
N ALA A 140 -2.59 0.57 -2.25
CA ALA A 140 -3.37 1.77 -1.98
C ALA A 140 -2.93 2.97 -2.83
N ARG A 141 -1.67 3.00 -3.28
CA ARG A 141 -1.14 4.08 -4.13
C ARG A 141 -1.73 4.08 -5.55
N ILE A 142 -2.03 2.90 -6.10
CA ILE A 142 -2.37 2.75 -7.52
C ILE A 142 -3.78 2.22 -7.78
N TRP A 143 -4.32 1.40 -6.87
CA TRP A 143 -5.65 0.83 -6.98
C TRP A 143 -6.65 1.61 -6.12
N ASN A 144 -7.90 1.70 -6.61
CA ASN A 144 -8.98 2.26 -5.81
C ASN A 144 -9.36 1.32 -4.66
N ASN A 145 -10.20 1.77 -3.73
CA ASN A 145 -10.55 0.99 -2.54
C ASN A 145 -11.18 -0.37 -2.89
N THR A 146 -12.14 -0.40 -3.82
CA THR A 146 -12.87 -1.64 -4.16
C THR A 146 -11.98 -2.66 -4.89
N GLU A 147 -11.14 -2.20 -5.81
CA GLU A 147 -10.14 -3.01 -6.50
C GLU A 147 -9.08 -3.52 -5.52
N ALA A 148 -8.61 -2.67 -4.60
CA ALA A 148 -7.63 -3.04 -3.58
C ALA A 148 -8.13 -4.17 -2.66
N VAL A 149 -9.39 -4.10 -2.20
CA VAL A 149 -9.99 -5.16 -1.40
C VAL A 149 -10.09 -6.46 -2.19
N SER A 150 -10.47 -6.41 -3.46
CA SER A 150 -10.50 -7.59 -4.33
C SER A 150 -9.09 -8.17 -4.57
N ILE A 151 -8.06 -7.32 -4.73
CA ILE A 151 -6.66 -7.75 -4.85
C ILE A 151 -6.21 -8.46 -3.57
N TRP A 152 -6.51 -7.91 -2.39
CA TRP A 152 -6.19 -8.53 -1.11
C TRP A 152 -6.87 -9.88 -0.92
N ASP A 153 -8.13 -9.99 -1.31
CA ASP A 153 -8.89 -11.25 -1.25
C ASP A 153 -8.24 -12.31 -2.15
N GLU A 154 -7.92 -11.96 -3.40
CA GLU A 154 -7.22 -12.85 -4.34
C GLU A 154 -5.80 -13.21 -3.89
N LEU A 155 -5.09 -12.28 -3.24
CA LEU A 155 -3.76 -12.51 -2.67
C LEU A 155 -3.81 -13.55 -1.55
N VAL A 156 -4.76 -13.42 -0.64
CA VAL A 156 -4.93 -14.35 0.49
C VAL A 156 -5.31 -15.72 -0.02
N VAL A 157 -6.25 -15.81 -0.96
CA VAL A 157 -6.63 -17.08 -1.59
C VAL A 157 -5.42 -17.71 -2.32
N GLY A 158 -4.71 -16.92 -3.13
CA GLY A 158 -3.53 -17.38 -3.87
C GLY A 158 -2.44 -17.92 -2.94
N ARG A 159 -2.15 -17.23 -1.84
CA ARG A 159 -1.17 -17.67 -0.85
C ARG A 159 -1.60 -18.94 -0.13
N ARG A 160 -2.88 -19.07 0.23
CA ARG A 160 -3.42 -20.30 0.84
C ARG A 160 -3.29 -21.50 -0.09
N SER A 161 -3.60 -21.31 -1.38
CA SER A 161 -3.43 -22.35 -2.40
C SER A 161 -1.96 -22.76 -2.57
N GLU A 162 -1.03 -21.79 -2.55
CA GLU A 162 0.41 -22.09 -2.60
C GLU A 162 0.86 -22.93 -1.39
N ILE A 163 0.42 -22.55 -0.18
CA ILE A 163 0.76 -23.29 1.06
C ILE A 163 0.18 -24.71 1.03
N ALA A 164 -1.06 -24.86 0.57
CA ALA A 164 -1.71 -26.17 0.43
C ALA A 164 -0.95 -27.06 -0.57
N ALA A 165 -0.57 -26.51 -1.73
CA ALA A 165 0.18 -27.25 -2.74
C ALA A 165 1.57 -27.69 -2.23
N LYS A 166 2.29 -26.84 -1.49
CA LYS A 166 3.58 -27.19 -0.87
C LYS A 166 3.43 -28.30 0.18
N PHE A 167 2.36 -28.24 0.97
CA PHE A 167 2.05 -29.26 1.95
C PHE A 167 1.74 -30.62 1.29
N GLU A 168 0.94 -30.64 0.22
CA GLU A 168 0.63 -31.85 -0.55
C GLU A 168 1.88 -32.46 -1.21
N GLN A 169 2.83 -31.62 -1.61
CA GLN A 169 4.11 -32.05 -2.19
C GLN A 169 5.13 -32.53 -1.15
N GLY A 170 4.80 -32.48 0.15
CA GLY A 170 5.67 -32.90 1.24
C GLY A 170 6.84 -31.95 1.51
N GLU A 171 6.78 -30.71 1.01
CA GLU A 171 7.77 -29.69 1.33
C GLU A 171 7.63 -29.25 2.80
N MET A 172 8.75 -29.09 3.50
CA MET A 172 8.74 -28.55 4.85
C MET A 172 8.28 -27.09 4.80
N LEU A 173 7.09 -26.81 5.34
CA LEU A 173 6.64 -25.45 5.54
C LEU A 173 7.56 -24.73 6.54
N PRO A 174 7.91 -23.45 6.31
CA PRO A 174 8.86 -22.74 7.16
C PRO A 174 8.45 -22.65 8.64
N ASP A 175 7.14 -22.60 8.93
CA ASP A 175 6.61 -22.41 10.29
C ASP A 175 5.19 -22.98 10.44
N CYS A 176 4.88 -23.55 11.62
CA CYS A 176 3.52 -23.97 11.96
C CYS A 176 2.52 -22.79 12.01
N MET A 177 3.01 -21.57 12.25
CA MET A 177 2.20 -20.35 12.21
C MET A 177 1.70 -20.02 10.80
N VAL A 178 2.49 -20.31 9.76
CA VAL A 178 2.09 -20.11 8.35
C VAL A 178 0.89 -21.02 8.01
N PHE A 179 0.96 -22.28 8.42
CA PHE A 179 -0.13 -23.23 8.21
C PHE A 179 -1.39 -22.84 8.99
N ALA A 180 -1.26 -22.45 10.26
CA ALA A 180 -2.40 -21.99 11.07
C ALA A 180 -3.05 -20.73 10.48
N ALA A 181 -2.26 -19.75 10.01
CA ALA A 181 -2.76 -18.56 9.34
C ALA A 181 -3.49 -18.91 8.03
N ALA A 182 -3.01 -19.89 7.28
CA ALA A 182 -3.66 -20.36 6.07
C ALA A 182 -4.99 -21.10 6.31
N GLN A 183 -5.24 -21.62 7.52
CA GLN A 183 -6.53 -22.25 7.84
C GLN A 183 -7.58 -21.25 8.31
N GLN A 184 -7.18 -20.09 8.84
CA GLN A 184 -8.11 -19.08 9.33
C GLN A 184 -8.67 -18.23 8.18
N GLU A 185 -9.99 -18.05 8.17
CA GLU A 185 -10.63 -17.13 7.23
C GLU A 185 -10.38 -15.68 7.63
N MET A 186 -10.08 -14.85 6.62
CA MET A 186 -9.96 -13.41 6.78
C MET A 186 -11.04 -12.74 5.94
N THR A 187 -11.94 -12.03 6.61
CA THR A 187 -13.08 -11.41 5.96
C THR A 187 -12.66 -10.21 5.12
N ARG A 188 -13.45 -9.90 4.09
CA ARG A 188 -13.26 -8.69 3.26
C ARG A 188 -13.34 -7.40 4.08
N ASP A 189 -14.06 -7.38 5.19
CA ASP A 189 -14.12 -6.22 6.10
C ASP A 189 -12.77 -5.98 6.79
N HIS A 190 -12.08 -7.03 7.26
CA HIS A 190 -10.74 -6.91 7.82
C HIS A 190 -9.75 -6.36 6.79
N LEU A 191 -9.80 -6.86 5.55
CA LEU A 191 -8.97 -6.39 4.44
C LEU A 191 -9.27 -4.94 4.05
N ALA A 192 -10.55 -4.55 4.05
CA ALA A 192 -10.97 -3.18 3.77
C ALA A 192 -10.46 -2.20 4.83
N ARG A 193 -10.53 -2.55 6.11
CA ARG A 193 -9.97 -1.72 7.20
C ARG A 193 -8.46 -1.58 7.11
N TRP A 194 -7.76 -2.66 6.75
CA TRP A 194 -6.32 -2.66 6.53
C TRP A 194 -5.92 -1.70 5.40
N ASP A 195 -6.53 -1.83 4.21
CA ASP A 195 -6.30 -0.91 3.07
C ASP A 195 -6.70 0.52 3.42
N ALA A 196 -7.83 0.73 4.10
CA ALA A 196 -8.30 2.05 4.47
C ALA A 196 -7.30 2.80 5.36
N SER A 197 -6.72 2.13 6.38
CA SER A 197 -5.70 2.75 7.23
C SER A 197 -4.41 3.04 6.45
N ALA A 198 -3.93 2.11 5.61
CA ALA A 198 -2.76 2.35 4.78
C ALA A 198 -2.96 3.52 3.79
N ARG A 199 -4.16 3.64 3.23
CA ARG A 199 -4.55 4.72 2.33
C ARG A 199 -4.71 6.06 3.04
N ALA A 200 -5.24 6.06 4.25
CA ALA A 200 -5.34 7.26 5.08
C ALA A 200 -3.93 7.76 5.45
N TRP A 201 -3.02 6.85 5.80
CA TRP A 201 -1.60 7.15 6.00
C TRP A 201 -0.97 7.82 4.78
N LEU A 202 -1.13 7.23 3.58
CA LEU A 202 -0.56 7.79 2.35
C LEU A 202 -1.02 9.22 2.09
N GLN A 203 -2.29 9.54 2.39
CA GLN A 203 -2.81 10.90 2.23
C GLN A 203 -2.10 11.88 3.16
N SER A 204 -1.92 11.53 4.43
CA SER A 204 -1.17 12.37 5.37
C SER A 204 0.29 12.53 4.94
N ALA A 205 0.93 11.45 4.49
CA ALA A 205 2.31 11.46 4.01
C ALA A 205 2.48 12.30 2.73
N ASP A 206 1.53 12.24 1.79
CA ASP A 206 1.51 13.05 0.57
C ASP A 206 1.42 14.55 0.88
N LEU A 207 0.62 14.92 1.88
CA LEU A 207 0.52 16.31 2.33
C LEU A 207 1.82 16.78 2.99
N ALA A 208 2.46 15.93 3.80
CA ALA A 208 3.71 16.25 4.47
C ALA A 208 4.92 16.34 3.52
N ARG A 209 4.95 15.50 2.47
CA ARG A 209 6.05 15.40 1.49
C ARG A 209 5.64 15.89 0.09
N ARG A 210 4.67 16.82 0.03
CA ARG A 210 4.09 17.32 -1.22
C ARG A 210 5.13 17.80 -2.23
N ARG A 211 6.18 18.46 -1.77
CA ARG A 211 7.24 19.00 -2.65
C ARG A 211 8.00 17.88 -3.35
N GLN A 212 8.51 16.91 -2.60
CA GLN A 212 9.26 15.76 -3.12
C GLN A 212 8.36 14.91 -4.02
N LEU A 213 7.12 14.65 -3.59
CA LEU A 213 6.14 13.91 -4.39
C LEU A 213 5.83 14.62 -5.72
N THR A 214 5.67 15.95 -5.71
CA THR A 214 5.43 16.73 -6.94
C THR A 214 6.62 16.65 -7.88
N GLN A 215 7.85 16.78 -7.36
CA GLN A 215 9.06 16.67 -8.16
C GLN A 215 9.24 15.27 -8.76
N PHE A 216 8.98 14.23 -7.96
CA PHE A 216 9.00 12.84 -8.40
C PHE A 216 7.96 12.58 -9.50
N ARG A 217 6.73 13.09 -9.32
CA ARG A 217 5.65 12.96 -10.30
C ARG A 217 6.00 13.57 -11.65
N LEU A 218 6.57 14.78 -11.68
CA LEU A 218 6.99 15.43 -12.92
C LEU A 218 7.99 14.58 -13.72
N ILE A 219 8.74 13.70 -13.06
CA ILE A 219 9.64 12.76 -13.73
C ILE A 219 8.85 11.57 -14.25
N VAL A 220 8.04 10.94 -13.40
CA VAL A 220 7.30 9.71 -13.75
C VAL A 220 6.25 9.91 -14.84
N GLU A 221 5.59 11.07 -14.91
CA GLU A 221 4.62 11.40 -15.96
C GLU A 221 5.24 11.42 -17.36
N ASN A 222 6.55 11.63 -17.46
CA ASN A 222 7.29 11.69 -18.73
C ASN A 222 7.87 10.32 -19.15
N VAL A 223 7.58 9.27 -18.39
CA VAL A 223 8.10 7.92 -18.60
C VAL A 223 6.97 6.99 -19.02
N SER A 224 7.21 6.05 -19.94
CA SER A 224 6.25 4.98 -20.26
C SER A 224 6.82 3.64 -19.82
N ILE A 225 6.48 3.18 -18.60
CA ILE A 225 7.00 1.94 -18.02
C ILE A 225 5.88 1.13 -17.37
N ALA A 226 5.84 -0.17 -17.67
CA ALA A 226 4.91 -1.10 -17.03
C ALA A 226 5.42 -1.57 -15.65
N VAL A 227 4.50 -1.75 -14.72
CA VAL A 227 4.69 -2.46 -13.45
C VAL A 227 4.22 -3.90 -13.65
N GLY A 228 5.09 -4.87 -13.36
CA GLY A 228 4.76 -6.29 -13.43
C GLY A 228 4.80 -6.89 -14.85
N SER A 229 4.51 -8.19 -14.93
CA SER A 229 4.52 -8.95 -16.19
C SER A 229 3.11 -9.10 -16.75
N LYS A 230 2.95 -8.99 -18.08
CA LYS A 230 1.62 -9.04 -18.72
C LYS A 230 0.97 -10.43 -18.67
N THR A 231 1.69 -11.49 -18.31
CA THR A 231 1.29 -12.90 -18.47
C THR A 231 1.19 -13.70 -17.16
N SER A 232 1.44 -13.10 -16.00
CA SER A 232 1.37 -13.75 -14.69
C SER A 232 -0.04 -13.79 -14.11
N SER A 233 -0.29 -14.74 -13.19
CA SER A 233 -1.47 -14.69 -12.31
C SER A 233 -1.39 -13.47 -11.39
N LEU A 234 -2.54 -12.97 -10.90
CA LEU A 234 -2.58 -11.80 -10.00
C LEU A 234 -1.68 -11.99 -8.79
N TYR A 235 -1.75 -13.16 -8.15
CA TYR A 235 -0.93 -13.47 -6.99
C TYR A 235 0.57 -13.37 -7.31
N ALA A 236 1.03 -14.05 -8.37
CA ALA A 236 2.44 -14.04 -8.75
C ALA A 236 2.92 -12.65 -9.18
N ASP A 237 2.07 -11.88 -9.87
CA ASP A 237 2.40 -10.53 -10.30
C ASP A 237 2.54 -9.57 -9.12
N VAL A 238 1.56 -9.54 -8.21
CA VAL A 238 1.59 -8.65 -7.04
C VAL A 238 2.72 -9.01 -6.09
N VAL A 239 2.97 -10.30 -5.83
CA VAL A 239 4.12 -10.74 -5.03
C VAL A 239 5.45 -10.39 -5.72
N GLY A 240 5.55 -10.55 -7.04
CA GLY A 240 6.74 -10.16 -7.82
C GLY A 240 7.02 -8.65 -7.76
N VAL A 241 5.99 -7.83 -7.96
CA VAL A 241 6.07 -6.36 -7.84
C VAL A 241 6.50 -5.94 -6.44
N TRP A 242 5.89 -6.53 -5.42
CA TRP A 242 6.19 -6.24 -4.01
C TRP A 242 7.62 -6.58 -3.64
N THR A 243 8.06 -7.80 -3.92
CA THR A 243 9.40 -8.28 -3.58
C THR A 243 10.47 -7.53 -4.37
N SER A 244 10.25 -7.24 -5.66
CA SER A 244 11.14 -6.42 -6.48
C SER A 244 11.29 -5.00 -5.91
N ALA A 245 10.18 -4.35 -5.55
CA ALA A 245 10.20 -3.02 -4.96
C ALA A 245 10.94 -3.00 -3.61
N LEU A 246 10.71 -4.00 -2.75
CA LEU A 246 11.40 -4.14 -1.47
C LEU A 246 12.92 -4.27 -1.67
N THR A 247 13.36 -5.17 -2.55
CA THR A 247 14.79 -5.40 -2.81
C THR A 247 15.46 -4.17 -3.43
N ALA A 248 14.80 -3.50 -4.38
CA ALA A 248 15.34 -2.30 -5.03
C ALA A 248 15.53 -1.16 -4.01
N MET A 249 14.53 -0.95 -3.16
CA MET A 249 14.55 0.11 -2.15
C MET A 249 15.50 -0.18 -0.99
N GLU A 250 15.62 -1.43 -0.55
CA GLU A 250 16.67 -1.86 0.39
C GLU A 250 18.06 -1.55 -0.16
N GLY A 251 18.28 -1.81 -1.46
CA GLY A 251 19.51 -1.45 -2.15
C GLY A 251 19.79 0.05 -2.09
N LEU A 252 18.81 0.87 -2.49
CA LEU A 252 18.94 2.33 -2.52
C LEU A 252 19.22 2.93 -1.14
N VAL A 253 18.46 2.53 -0.12
CA VAL A 253 18.68 2.96 1.27
C VAL A 253 20.06 2.53 1.77
N SER A 254 20.54 1.36 1.35
CA SER A 254 21.89 0.87 1.67
C SER A 254 23.01 1.53 0.83
N GLY A 255 22.70 2.53 0.01
CA GLY A 255 23.67 3.23 -0.83
C GLY A 255 24.09 2.47 -2.08
N ARG A 256 23.34 1.45 -2.52
CA ARG A 256 23.57 0.76 -3.78
C ARG A 256 22.79 1.44 -4.91
N PRO A 257 23.45 1.86 -6.00
CA PRO A 257 22.74 2.43 -7.12
C PRO A 257 21.84 1.39 -7.79
N HIS A 258 20.70 1.85 -8.32
CA HIS A 258 19.71 0.98 -8.96
C HIS A 258 19.32 1.54 -10.34
N VAL A 259 19.29 0.69 -11.36
CA VAL A 259 18.84 1.03 -12.71
C VAL A 259 17.40 0.56 -12.88
N VAL A 260 16.50 1.50 -13.19
CA VAL A 260 15.08 1.23 -13.41
C VAL A 260 14.90 0.39 -14.68
N LYS A 261 14.44 -0.85 -14.51
CA LYS A 261 14.07 -1.76 -15.61
C LYS A 261 12.56 -1.87 -15.80
N ASP A 262 11.83 -1.73 -14.70
CA ASP A 262 10.37 -1.78 -14.64
C ASP A 262 9.86 -0.72 -13.66
N GLY A 263 8.54 -0.57 -13.57
CA GLY A 263 7.91 0.47 -12.76
C GLY A 263 7.84 0.15 -11.27
N THR A 264 8.36 -1.00 -10.83
CA THR A 264 8.15 -1.52 -9.46
C THR A 264 8.82 -0.64 -8.41
N VAL A 265 10.08 -0.26 -8.65
CA VAL A 265 10.83 0.66 -7.78
C VAL A 265 10.19 2.04 -7.73
N LEU A 266 9.69 2.56 -8.86
CA LEU A 266 9.00 3.85 -8.92
C LEU A 266 7.71 3.84 -8.09
N LEU A 267 6.99 2.72 -8.12
CA LEU A 267 5.80 2.53 -7.28
C LEU A 267 6.19 2.50 -5.79
N GLY A 268 7.25 1.77 -5.42
CA GLY A 268 7.77 1.76 -4.05
C GLY A 268 8.19 3.14 -3.54
N LEU A 269 8.93 3.91 -4.34
CA LEU A 269 9.33 5.30 -4.03
C LEU A 269 8.12 6.19 -3.71
N SER A 270 7.09 6.12 -4.55
CA SER A 270 5.86 6.90 -4.36
C SER A 270 5.03 6.44 -3.15
N ALA A 271 5.05 5.14 -2.83
CA ALA A 271 4.27 4.57 -1.75
C ALA A 271 4.93 4.76 -0.37
N TRP A 272 6.26 4.83 -0.32
CA TRP A 272 7.01 4.82 0.95
C TRP A 272 7.66 6.16 1.29
N HIS A 273 7.57 7.15 0.40
CA HIS A 273 8.04 8.54 0.60
C HIS A 273 9.53 8.64 0.96
N ILE A 274 10.34 7.76 0.37
CA ILE A 274 11.79 7.78 0.40
C ILE A 274 12.23 8.09 -1.03
N TYR A 275 12.91 9.21 -1.26
CA TYR A 275 13.20 9.71 -2.61
C TYR A 275 14.71 9.85 -2.84
N PRO A 276 15.37 8.90 -3.52
CA PRO A 276 16.78 8.99 -3.84
C PRO A 276 17.02 10.07 -4.89
N ASP A 277 18.27 10.50 -4.99
CA ASP A 277 18.71 11.29 -6.14
C ASP A 277 18.56 10.47 -7.43
N MET A 278 18.16 11.13 -8.51
CA MET A 278 17.82 10.48 -9.78
C MET A 278 18.73 10.96 -10.91
N ALA A 279 19.35 10.05 -11.64
CA ALA A 279 20.04 10.32 -12.89
C ALA A 279 19.12 9.93 -14.06
N ILE A 280 18.77 10.92 -14.89
CA ILE A 280 17.86 10.76 -16.02
C ILE A 280 18.69 10.72 -17.30
N PHE A 281 18.54 9.64 -18.05
CA PHE A 281 19.20 9.40 -19.32
C PHE A 281 18.18 9.57 -20.44
N ASP A 282 18.45 10.44 -21.40
CA ASP A 282 17.79 10.39 -22.71
C ASP A 282 18.72 9.71 -23.72
N GLY A 283 18.20 9.33 -24.89
CA GLY A 283 18.94 8.53 -25.88
C GLY A 283 20.28 9.12 -26.35
N ALA A 284 20.63 10.35 -26.00
CA ALA A 284 21.92 10.99 -26.34
C ALA A 284 22.93 11.06 -25.16
N GLY A 285 22.55 10.70 -23.93
CA GLY A 285 23.44 10.72 -22.75
C GLY A 285 22.73 10.93 -21.41
N CYS A 286 23.50 10.98 -20.31
CA CYS A 286 22.99 11.43 -19.00
C CYS A 286 22.77 12.95 -19.05
N ASN A 287 21.55 13.38 -19.37
CA ASN A 287 21.29 14.80 -19.57
C ASN A 287 20.82 15.51 -18.30
N LYS A 288 20.47 14.80 -17.21
CA LYS A 288 20.02 15.47 -15.98
C LYS A 288 20.20 14.65 -14.70
N LEU A 289 20.95 15.21 -13.75
CA LEU A 289 20.91 14.78 -12.34
C LEU A 289 19.85 15.60 -11.59
N VAL A 290 18.91 14.91 -10.95
CA VAL A 290 17.86 15.52 -10.13
C VAL A 290 18.12 15.20 -8.66
N PRO A 291 18.65 16.17 -7.88
CA PRO A 291 18.85 15.98 -6.46
C PRO A 291 17.51 16.08 -5.72
N MET A 292 17.15 15.00 -5.03
CA MET A 292 16.04 14.93 -4.07
C MET A 292 16.52 15.17 -2.63
N LYS A 293 17.80 14.85 -2.34
CA LYS A 293 18.48 15.06 -1.05
C LYS A 293 17.70 14.48 0.13
N ASP A 294 17.31 13.22 0.00
CA ASP A 294 16.68 12.49 1.10
C ASP A 294 17.74 11.86 2.00
N ASP A 295 17.84 12.32 3.24
CA ASP A 295 18.83 11.87 4.23
C ASP A 295 18.69 10.38 4.60
N LEU A 296 17.56 9.75 4.27
CA LEU A 296 17.32 8.33 4.52
C LEU A 296 17.93 7.42 3.45
N VAL A 297 18.40 7.99 2.35
CA VAL A 297 19.08 7.26 1.28
C VAL A 297 20.57 7.35 1.53
N GLY A 298 21.26 6.19 1.54
CA GLY A 298 22.71 6.17 1.69
C GLY A 298 23.40 7.00 0.61
N GLU A 299 24.55 7.62 0.92
CA GLU A 299 25.23 8.64 0.08
C GLU A 299 25.43 8.26 -1.40
N ARG A 300 25.45 6.96 -1.72
CA ARG A 300 25.67 6.42 -3.08
C ARG A 300 24.41 5.79 -3.70
N GLY A 301 23.25 5.90 -3.03
CA GLY A 301 21.96 5.39 -3.46
C GLY A 301 21.39 6.25 -4.59
N LEU A 302 21.87 6.04 -5.81
CA LEU A 302 21.44 6.77 -6.99
C LEU A 302 20.47 5.92 -7.82
N LEU A 303 19.32 6.49 -8.20
CA LEU A 303 18.39 5.87 -9.13
C LEU A 303 18.68 6.31 -10.56
N SER A 304 18.97 5.37 -11.45
CA SER A 304 19.20 5.63 -12.88
C SER A 304 17.95 5.29 -13.69
N LEU A 305 17.42 6.28 -14.41
CA LEU A 305 16.18 6.18 -15.17
C LEU A 305 16.45 6.49 -16.65
N GLY A 306 16.19 5.52 -17.53
CA GLY A 306 16.20 5.74 -18.98
C GLY A 306 14.85 6.22 -19.48
N LEU A 307 14.83 7.34 -20.19
CA LEU A 307 13.68 7.79 -20.97
C LEU A 307 13.74 7.09 -22.34
N SER A 308 12.92 6.05 -22.52
CA SER A 308 12.62 5.56 -23.87
C SER A 308 11.56 6.46 -24.48
N ASP A 309 11.68 6.75 -25.78
CA ASP A 309 10.74 7.61 -26.51
C ASP A 309 9.31 7.12 -26.23
N ALA A 310 8.55 7.95 -25.53
CA ALA A 310 7.21 7.58 -25.11
C ALA A 310 6.40 7.32 -26.39
N GLY A 311 5.67 6.21 -26.43
CA GLY A 311 4.69 5.95 -27.48
C GLY A 311 3.62 7.05 -27.56
N ARG A 312 2.50 6.77 -28.23
CA ARG A 312 1.36 7.71 -28.30
C ARG A 312 1.05 8.28 -26.91
N GLN A 313 0.61 9.54 -26.84
CA GLN A 313 0.37 10.29 -25.59
C GLN A 313 -0.50 9.51 -24.57
N GLU A 314 -1.32 8.58 -25.05
CA GLU A 314 -2.12 7.66 -24.26
C GLU A 314 -1.29 6.66 -23.41
N ASP A 315 -0.03 6.36 -23.71
CA ASP A 315 0.79 5.37 -22.99
C ASP A 315 1.80 5.98 -21.99
N ARG A 316 1.66 7.27 -21.66
CA ARG A 316 2.54 7.95 -20.69
C ARG A 316 2.18 7.61 -19.23
N GLY A 317 3.21 7.55 -18.40
CA GLY A 317 3.17 7.24 -16.97
C GLY A 317 3.64 5.82 -16.64
N VAL A 318 3.82 5.58 -15.33
CA VAL A 318 3.97 4.23 -14.78
C VAL A 318 2.59 3.60 -14.63
N TYR A 319 2.38 2.44 -15.24
CA TYR A 319 1.07 1.76 -15.24
C TYR A 319 1.16 0.32 -14.78
N TRP A 320 0.11 -0.17 -14.14
CA TRP A 320 -0.01 -1.55 -13.68
C TRP A 320 -1.32 -2.15 -14.15
N SER A 321 -1.25 -3.33 -14.76
CA SER A 321 -2.42 -4.05 -15.27
C SER A 321 -2.60 -5.38 -14.54
N LEU A 322 -3.75 -5.58 -13.91
CA LEU A 322 -4.13 -6.82 -13.24
C LEU A 322 -5.43 -7.40 -13.80
N SER A 323 -5.54 -8.72 -13.82
CA SER A 323 -6.78 -9.43 -14.16
C SER A 323 -7.52 -9.77 -12.87
N LEU A 324 -8.59 -9.05 -12.55
CA LEU A 324 -9.33 -9.24 -11.31
C LEU A 324 -10.41 -10.30 -11.51
N ALA A 325 -10.24 -11.48 -10.90
CA ALA A 325 -11.20 -12.58 -11.04
C ALA A 325 -12.57 -12.24 -10.43
N HIS A 326 -12.59 -11.43 -9.37
CA HIS A 326 -13.83 -11.03 -8.68
C HIS A 326 -14.69 -10.01 -9.44
N HIS A 327 -14.23 -9.49 -10.57
CA HIS A 327 -15.00 -8.58 -11.44
C HIS A 327 -15.66 -9.29 -12.64
N ARG A 328 -15.72 -10.63 -12.62
CA ARG A 328 -16.42 -11.41 -13.66
C ARG A 328 -17.93 -11.29 -13.50
N PHE A 329 -18.57 -10.52 -14.37
CA PHE A 329 -20.03 -10.58 -14.53
C PHE A 329 -20.44 -11.67 -15.54
N TYR A 330 -19.73 -11.82 -16.68
CA TYR A 330 -19.81 -12.96 -17.60
C TYR A 330 -18.49 -13.06 -18.42
N GLY A 331 -17.80 -14.21 -18.44
CA GLY A 331 -16.61 -14.43 -19.29
C GLY A 331 -15.23 -14.33 -18.59
N ALA A 332 -14.17 -14.15 -19.38
CA ALA A 332 -12.79 -14.04 -18.89
C ALA A 332 -12.62 -12.83 -17.95
N ALA A 333 -11.73 -12.93 -16.95
CA ALA A 333 -11.51 -11.85 -15.99
C ALA A 333 -11.16 -10.54 -16.72
N PRO A 334 -11.88 -9.44 -16.46
CA PRO A 334 -11.54 -8.17 -17.09
C PRO A 334 -10.16 -7.72 -16.60
N ARG A 335 -9.33 -7.25 -17.55
CA ARG A 335 -8.04 -6.64 -17.26
C ARG A 335 -8.26 -5.18 -16.89
N HIS A 336 -7.95 -4.82 -15.66
CA HIS A 336 -7.94 -3.43 -15.21
C HIS A 336 -6.53 -2.89 -15.33
N THR A 337 -6.38 -1.67 -15.86
CA THR A 337 -5.09 -0.96 -15.92
C THR A 337 -5.21 0.34 -15.16
N ARG A 338 -4.32 0.54 -14.20
CA ARG A 338 -4.20 1.77 -13.40
C ARG A 338 -2.87 2.44 -13.67
N ARG A 339 -2.82 3.75 -13.46
CA ARG A 339 -1.61 4.56 -13.59
C ARG A 339 -1.24 5.15 -12.25
N LEU A 340 0.05 5.41 -12.07
CA LEU A 340 0.54 6.23 -10.99
C LEU A 340 0.15 7.70 -11.29
N ASP A 341 -1.10 8.02 -10.99
CA ASP A 341 -1.67 9.37 -11.06
C ASP A 341 -2.14 9.77 -9.66
N VAL A 342 -1.99 11.04 -9.30
CA VAL A 342 -2.21 11.55 -7.94
C VAL A 342 -3.69 11.52 -7.56
N ASP A 343 -4.60 11.66 -8.53
CA ASP A 343 -6.01 11.84 -8.23
C ASP A 343 -6.87 10.60 -8.46
N GLY A 344 -6.43 9.64 -9.29
CA GLY A 344 -7.27 8.48 -9.61
C GLY A 344 -8.70 8.91 -9.98
N SER A 345 -9.70 8.13 -9.55
CA SER A 345 -11.13 8.46 -9.75
C SER A 345 -11.69 9.51 -8.78
N ARG A 346 -10.85 10.29 -8.08
CA ARG A 346 -11.31 11.24 -7.07
C ARG A 346 -11.64 12.57 -7.72
N ILE A 347 -12.88 12.99 -7.50
CA ILE A 347 -13.33 14.34 -7.79
C ILE A 347 -12.93 15.27 -6.64
N THR A 348 -12.30 16.38 -6.95
CA THR A 348 -12.08 17.50 -6.02
C THR A 348 -13.42 18.01 -5.49
N PHE A 349 -13.41 18.73 -4.37
CA PHE A 349 -14.65 19.34 -3.85
C PHE A 349 -15.29 20.28 -4.90
N SER A 350 -14.47 20.99 -5.67
CA SER A 350 -14.94 21.81 -6.79
C SER A 350 -15.63 20.99 -7.88
N GLU A 351 -15.06 19.85 -8.27
CA GLU A 351 -15.67 18.93 -9.23
C GLU A 351 -16.94 18.26 -8.67
N LEU A 352 -16.96 17.90 -7.39
CA LEU A 352 -18.17 17.43 -6.71
C LEU A 352 -19.26 18.50 -6.73
N MET A 353 -18.91 19.76 -6.46
CA MET A 353 -19.85 20.88 -6.54
C MET A 353 -20.39 21.06 -7.95
N LEU A 354 -19.55 20.90 -8.99
CA LEU A 354 -19.98 20.92 -10.39
C LEU A 354 -20.94 19.76 -10.72
N VAL A 355 -20.65 18.55 -10.23
CA VAL A 355 -21.54 17.39 -10.39
C VAL A 355 -22.89 17.64 -9.70
N CYS A 356 -22.87 18.15 -8.47
CA CYS A 356 -24.09 18.53 -7.74
C CYS A 356 -24.88 19.62 -8.48
N TYR A 357 -24.20 20.65 -9.01
CA TYR A 357 -24.83 21.70 -9.81
C TYR A 357 -25.45 21.13 -11.09
N GLY A 358 -24.75 20.24 -11.80
CA GLY A 358 -25.26 19.56 -12.98
C GLY A 358 -26.50 18.70 -12.68
N CYS A 359 -26.53 18.00 -11.55
CA CYS A 359 -27.69 17.25 -11.09
C CYS A 359 -28.90 18.16 -10.79
N LEU A 360 -28.67 19.32 -10.19
CA LEU A 360 -29.72 20.32 -9.92
C LEU A 360 -30.26 20.93 -11.23
N LEU A 361 -29.38 21.32 -12.15
CA LEU A 361 -29.76 21.87 -13.46
C LEU A 361 -30.52 20.86 -14.32
N ARG A 362 -30.12 19.59 -14.30
CA ARG A 362 -30.86 18.50 -14.98
C ARG A 362 -32.27 18.36 -14.43
N ARG A 363 -32.44 18.43 -13.10
CA ARG A 363 -33.74 18.38 -12.45
C ARG A 363 -34.61 19.59 -12.80
N TRP A 364 -34.00 20.75 -13.03
CA TRP A 364 -34.70 21.94 -13.51
C TRP A 364 -35.13 21.82 -14.97
N SER A 365 -34.27 21.28 -15.85
CA SER A 365 -34.62 21.04 -17.27
C SER A 365 -35.76 20.04 -17.47
N SER A 366 -35.96 19.11 -16.52
CA SER A 366 -37.09 18.18 -16.52
C SER A 366 -38.42 18.85 -16.16
N SER A 367 -38.41 20.01 -15.50
CA SER A 367 -39.63 20.73 -15.13
C SER A 367 -40.13 21.66 -16.24
N TYR A 368 -39.26 22.05 -17.17
CA TYR A 368 -39.61 22.89 -18.33
C TYR A 368 -39.99 22.07 -19.58
N ALA A 369 -39.69 20.77 -19.61
CA ALA A 369 -40.05 19.90 -20.73
C ALA A 369 -41.57 19.62 -20.82
N GLU A 370 -42.34 19.85 -19.76
CA GLU A 370 -43.81 19.79 -19.78
C GLU A 370 -44.48 21.17 -19.91
N SER A 371 -43.72 22.27 -19.91
CA SER A 371 -44.30 23.63 -19.92
C SER A 371 -43.29 24.65 -20.43
N GLY A 372 -43.12 24.78 -21.75
CA GLY A 372 -42.25 25.84 -22.26
C GLY A 372 -41.84 25.76 -23.74
N LEU A 373 -42.81 25.77 -24.66
CA LEU A 373 -42.55 26.14 -26.06
C LEU A 373 -42.63 27.68 -26.30
N GLU A 374 -42.70 28.51 -25.25
CA GLU A 374 -42.85 29.97 -25.40
C GLU A 374 -41.76 30.85 -24.79
N SER A 375 -40.68 30.32 -24.21
CA SER A 375 -39.66 31.18 -23.55
C SER A 375 -38.37 31.42 -24.34
N LEU A 376 -38.34 31.13 -25.65
CA LEU A 376 -37.19 31.38 -26.53
C LEU A 376 -37.14 32.79 -27.15
N SER A 377 -37.91 33.77 -26.66
CA SER A 377 -37.93 35.12 -27.21
C SER A 377 -37.06 36.16 -26.47
N CYS A 378 -36.35 35.80 -25.39
CA CYS A 378 -35.67 36.80 -24.56
C CYS A 378 -34.12 36.84 -24.64
N ILE A 379 -33.46 36.12 -25.57
CA ILE A 379 -31.98 36.17 -25.67
C ILE A 379 -31.48 36.54 -27.08
N THR A 380 -32.33 37.15 -27.92
CA THR A 380 -31.87 37.76 -29.18
C THR A 380 -32.43 39.18 -29.32
N GLY A 381 -31.66 40.16 -28.84
CA GLY A 381 -31.88 41.60 -29.03
C GLY A 381 -30.85 42.41 -28.24
N THR A 382 -29.67 42.67 -28.82
CA THR A 382 -29.19 44.01 -29.30
C THR A 382 -29.02 45.03 -28.15
N VAL A 383 -27.86 45.62 -27.85
CA VAL A 383 -26.71 46.11 -28.67
C VAL A 383 -25.44 46.03 -27.83
#